data_AF-A0AB33B5H3-F1
#
_entry.id   AF-A0AB33B5H3-F1
#
_cell.length_a   1.000
_cell.length_b   1.000
_cell.length_c   1.000
_cell.angle_alpha   90.00
_cell.angle_beta   90.00
_cell.angle_gamma   90.00
#
_symmetry.space_group_name_H-M   'P 1'
#
loop_
_entity.id
_entity.type
_entity.pdbx_description
1 polymer ?
#
loop_
_entity_poly.entity_id
_entity_poly.type
_entity_poly.pdbx_seq_one_letter_code
_entity_poly.pdbx_strand_id
1 'polypeptide(L)' 'MDKDSKQYVHVHPMVEDAKGPEAVFHATFPSSGIYKVWGEFQQNNKVFTVPFVVEVSE' A
#
# COMPACT_ATOMS: atom_id res chain seq x y z
N MET A 1 -0.41 7.90 0.29
CA MET A 1 -0.21 9.33 0.57
C MET A 1 -0.69 10.14 -0.63
N ASP A 2 -1.50 11.18 -0.42
CA ASP A 2 -1.97 12.06 -1.48
C ASP A 2 -0.86 12.99 -2.01
N LYS A 3 -1.14 13.69 -3.12
CA LYS A 3 -0.18 14.59 -3.77
C LYS A 3 0.33 15.73 -2.86
N ASP A 4 -0.52 16.19 -1.95
CA ASP A 4 -0.22 17.32 -1.06
C ASP A 4 0.33 16.85 0.31
N SER A 5 0.53 15.54 0.49
CA SER A 5 1.00 14.90 1.74
C SER A 5 0.13 15.21 2.97
N LYS A 6 -1.15 15.53 2.77
CA LYS A 6 -2.12 15.81 3.84
C LYS A 6 -2.86 14.56 4.29
N GLN A 7 -2.90 13.53 3.45
CA GLN A 7 -3.62 12.30 3.72
C GLN A 7 -2.70 11.09 3.60
N TYR A 8 -2.68 10.28 4.66
CA TYR A 8 -1.91 9.06 4.74
C TYR A 8 -2.82 7.93 5.20
N VAL A 9 -2.72 6.78 4.53
CA VAL A 9 -3.44 5.55 4.85
C VAL A 9 -2.39 4.48 5.09
N HIS A 10 -2.48 3.80 6.23
CA HIS A 10 -1.67 2.64 6.57
C HIS A 10 -2.59 1.44 6.75
N VAL A 11 -2.28 0.35 6.08
CA VAL A 11 -3.05 -0.90 6.13
C VAL A 11 -2.12 -2.08 6.26
N HIS A 12 -2.62 -3.15 6.89
CA HIS A 12 -1.94 -4.44 7.01
C HIS A 12 -2.43 -5.40 5.92
N PRO A 13 -1.67 -6.48 5.63
CA PRO A 13 -2.16 -7.57 4.79
C PRO A 13 -3.46 -8.14 5.35
N MET A 14 -4.36 -8.59 4.47
CA MET A 14 -5.62 -9.22 4.88
C MET A 14 -5.42 -10.52 5.66
N VAL A 15 -4.26 -11.16 5.51
CA VAL A 15 -3.84 -12.34 6.26
C VAL A 15 -2.49 -12.01 6.89
N GLU A 16 -2.47 -11.78 8.20
CA GLU A 16 -1.29 -11.27 8.91
C GLU A 16 -0.05 -12.18 8.77
N ASP A 17 -0.26 -13.50 8.78
CA ASP A 17 0.81 -14.50 8.69
C ASP A 17 1.01 -15.09 7.28
N ALA A 18 0.52 -14.41 6.23
CA ALA A 18 0.68 -14.89 4.87
C ALA A 18 2.17 -15.03 4.51
N LYS A 19 2.55 -16.22 4.04
CA LYS A 19 3.93 -16.52 3.58
C LYS A 19 4.12 -16.41 2.08
N GLY A 20 3.12 -15.86 1.38
CA GLY A 20 3.09 -15.77 -0.08
C GLY A 20 2.54 -17.03 -0.77
N PRO A 21 2.60 -17.09 -2.11
CA PRO A 21 3.21 -16.09 -3.00
C PRO A 21 2.39 -14.80 -3.12
N GLU A 22 1.15 -14.79 -2.65
CA GLU A 22 0.25 -13.64 -2.70
C GLU A 22 0.24 -12.87 -1.37
N ALA A 23 0.22 -11.54 -1.48
CA ALA A 23 0.00 -10.63 -0.38
C ALA A 23 -1.11 -9.66 -0.78
N VAL A 24 -2.26 -9.77 -0.12
CA VAL A 24 -3.47 -9.01 -0.46
C VAL A 24 -3.68 -7.92 0.57
N PHE A 25 -3.90 -6.70 0.09
CA PHE A 25 -4.19 -5.52 0.91
C PHE A 25 -5.51 -4.92 0.46
N HIS A 26 -6.29 -4.42 1.42
CA HIS A 26 -7.48 -3.64 1.14
C HIS A 26 -7.24 -2.20 1.61
N ALA A 27 -7.42 -1.22 0.74
CA ALA A 27 -7.26 0.18 1.05
C ALA A 27 -8.43 0.99 0.48
N THR A 28 -8.98 1.89 1.29
CA THR A 28 -10.01 2.85 0.87
C THR A 28 -9.37 4.22 0.72
N PHE A 29 -9.54 4.84 -0.44
CA PHE A 29 -9.06 6.20 -0.70
C PHE A 29 -10.15 7.22 -0.36
N PRO A 30 -9.83 8.29 0.39
CA PRO A 30 -10.83 9.23 0.88
C PRO A 30 -11.40 10.17 -0.20
N SER A 31 -10.73 10.32 -1.34
CA SER A 31 -11.15 11.17 -2.46
C SER A 31 -10.51 10.70 -3.76
N SER A 32 -11.03 11.19 -4.89
CA SER A 32 -10.35 11.05 -6.18
C SER A 32 -9.01 11.80 -6.19
N GLY A 33 -8.07 11.32 -7.01
CA GLY A 33 -6.75 11.92 -7.17
C GLY A 33 -5.61 10.90 -7.32
N ILE A 34 -4.38 11.43 -7.39
CA ILE A 34 -3.17 10.62 -7.50
C ILE A 34 -2.59 10.36 -6.12
N TYR A 35 -2.36 9.08 -5.82
CA TYR A 35 -1.77 8.61 -4.57
C TYR A 35 -0.46 7.88 -4.83
N LYS A 36 0.54 8.18 -4.00
CA LYS A 36 1.74 7.33 -3.87
C LYS A 36 1.48 6.26 -2.80
N VAL A 37 1.76 5.02 -3.14
CA VAL A 37 1.61 3.85 -2.27
C VAL A 37 2.96 3.15 -2.18
N TRP A 38 3.31 2.66 -1.00
CA TRP A 38 4.53 1.90 -0.75
C TRP A 38 4.14 0.60 -0.06
N GLY A 39 4.37 -0.53 -0.72
CA GLY A 39 4.24 -1.85 -0.11
C GLY A 39 5.56 -2.22 0.56
N GLU A 40 5.55 -2.42 1.87
CA GLU A 40 6.70 -2.90 2.64
C GLU A 40 6.57 -4.42 2.84
N PHE A 41 7.62 -5.15 2.50
CA PHE A 41 7.67 -6.60 2.57
C PHE A 41 8.97 -7.07 3.21
N GLN A 42 8.95 -8.26 3.82
CA GLN A 42 10.15 -8.94 4.30
C GLN A 42 10.28 -10.31 3.64
N GLN A 43 11.45 -10.57 3.03
CA GLN A 43 11.80 -11.88 2.47
C GLN A 43 13.23 -12.23 2.89
N ASN A 44 13.46 -13.47 3.35
CA ASN A 44 14.77 -13.94 3.81
C ASN A 44 15.42 -12.98 4.83
N ASN A 45 14.63 -12.49 5.80
CA ASN A 45 15.04 -11.51 6.81
C ASN A 45 15.54 -10.17 6.25
N LYS A 46 15.19 -9.84 5.00
CA LYS A 46 15.50 -8.56 4.38
C LYS A 46 14.20 -7.81 4.07
N VAL A 47 14.09 -6.60 4.62
CA VAL A 47 13.00 -5.67 4.31
C VAL A 47 13.27 -4.98 2.98
N PHE A 48 12.24 -4.84 2.16
CA PHE A 48 12.26 -4.06 0.94
C PHE A 48 10.91 -3.38 0.70
N THR A 49 10.94 -2.29 -0.08
CA THR A 49 9.75 -1.48 -0.37
C THR A 49 9.53 -1.40 -1.87
N VAL A 50 8.28 -1.56 -2.30
CA VAL A 50 7.87 -1.42 -3.71
C VAL A 50 6.96 -0.20 -3.85
N PRO A 51 7.33 0.80 -4.67
CA PRO A 51 6.51 1.98 -4.90
C PRO A 51 5.46 1.75 -6.00
N PHE A 52 4.27 2.30 -5.80
CA PHE A 52 3.18 2.35 -6.78
C PHE A 52 2.62 3.77 -6.85
N VAL A 53 2.13 4.13 -8.03
CA VAL A 53 1.32 5.34 -8.25
C VAL A 53 -0.05 4.88 -8.67
N VAL A 54 -1.07 5.28 -7.91
CA VAL A 54 -2.47 4.91 -8.15
C VAL A 54 -3.24 6.17 -8.48
N GLU A 55 -3.98 6.14 -9.58
CA GLU A 55 -4.96 7.16 -9.94
C GLU A 55 -6.34 6.66 -9.54
N VAL A 56 -7.00 7.40 -8.64
CA VAL A 56 -8.35 7.12 -8.16
C VAL A 56 -9.31 8.08 -8.87
N SER A 57 -10.19 7.54 -9.69
CA SER A 57 -11.28 8.27 -10.34
C SER A 57 -12.53 8.29 -9.44
N GLU A 58 -13.47 9.20 -9.74
CA GLU A 58 -14.83 9.17 -9.17
C GLU A 58 -15.62 7.94 -9.63
#